data_AF-A0A945K495-F1
#
_entry.id   AF-A0A945K495-F1
#
_cell.length_a   1.000
_cell.length_b   1.000
_cell.length_c   1.000
_cell.angle_alpha   90.00
_cell.angle_beta   90.00
_cell.angle_gamma   90.00
#
_symmetry.space_group_name_H-M   'P 1'
#
loop_
_entity.id
_entity.type
_entity.pdbx_description
1 polymer ?
#
loop_
_entity_poly.entity_id
_entity_poly.type
_entity_poly.pdbx_seq_one_letter_code
_entity_poly.pdbx_strand_id
1 'polypeptide(L)' 'MSEKKQSSFEKVGYIKHLPTNADISDYESILVKNNEGKFTTLYRKIVKERRFDDTINFSESWDVFNSLL' A
#
# COMPACT_ATOMS: atom_id res chain seq x y z
N MET A 1 -24.43 15.07 -1.58
CA MET A 1 -23.60 13.87 -1.82
C MET A 1 -22.75 13.64 -0.57
N SER A 2 -23.03 12.61 0.23
CA SER A 2 -22.24 12.36 1.45
C SER A 2 -20.88 11.79 1.03
N GLU A 3 -19.82 12.55 1.21
CA GLU A 3 -18.46 12.06 1.02
C GLU A 3 -18.22 10.88 1.97
N LYS A 4 -18.14 9.66 1.42
CA LYS A 4 -17.80 8.48 2.21
C LYS A 4 -16.35 8.64 2.65
N LYS A 5 -16.16 8.88 3.95
CA LYS A 5 -14.84 8.99 4.57
C LYS A 5 -14.08 7.67 4.36
N GLN A 6 -13.10 7.68 3.45
CA GLN A 6 -12.26 6.51 3.20
C GLN A 6 -11.46 6.15 4.46
N SER A 7 -11.43 4.86 4.77
CA SER A 7 -10.60 4.31 5.84
C SER A 7 -9.11 4.47 5.52
N SER A 8 -8.26 4.46 6.55
CA SER A 8 -6.80 4.46 6.38
C SER A 8 -6.31 3.31 5.51
N PHE A 9 -6.93 2.13 5.62
CA PHE A 9 -6.61 0.97 4.79
C PHE A 9 -6.95 1.18 3.31
N GLU A 10 -8.12 1.74 3.02
CA GLU A 10 -8.52 2.07 1.63
C GLU A 10 -7.56 3.09 1.01
N LYS A 11 -7.07 4.07 1.79
CA LYS A 11 -6.06 5.04 1.33
C LYS A 11 -4.72 4.40 0.93
N VAL A 12 -4.35 3.29 1.57
CA VAL A 12 -3.10 2.55 1.28
C VAL A 12 -3.32 1.45 0.21
N GLY A 13 -4.54 1.33 -0.30
CA GLY A 13 -4.88 0.44 -1.42
C GLY A 13 -5.45 -0.92 -1.02
N TYR A 14 -5.85 -1.10 0.24
CA TYR A 14 -6.56 -2.30 0.68
C TYR A 14 -8.06 -2.24 0.33
N ILE A 15 -8.59 -3.37 -0.11
CA ILE A 15 -9.99 -3.57 -0.46
C ILE A 15 -10.59 -4.71 0.36
N LYS A 16 -11.88 -4.62 0.68
CA LYS A 16 -12.61 -5.65 1.44
C LYS A 16 -13.07 -6.83 0.59
N HIS A 17 -13.30 -6.57 -0.69
CA HIS A 17 -13.81 -7.56 -1.64
C HIS A 17 -12.93 -7.56 -2.87
N LEU A 18 -12.51 -8.75 -3.30
CA LEU A 18 -11.85 -8.93 -4.58
C LEU A 18 -12.87 -8.75 -5.72
N PRO A 19 -12.46 -8.20 -6.87
CA PRO A 19 -13.27 -8.22 -8.08
C PRO A 19 -13.68 -9.65 -8.46
N THR A 20 -14.86 -9.81 -9.08
CA THR A 20 -15.45 -11.13 -9.40
C THR A 20 -14.54 -12.05 -10.23
N ASN A 21 -13.63 -11.48 -11.02
CA ASN A 21 -12.70 -12.20 -11.88
C ASN A 21 -11.21 -11.97 -11.48
N ALA A 22 -10.95 -11.54 -10.24
CA ALA A 22 -9.59 -11.35 -9.77
C ALA A 22 -8.96 -12.68 -9.36
N ASP A 23 -7.72 -12.91 -9.80
CA ASP A 23 -6.89 -14.00 -9.28
C ASP A 23 -6.41 -13.64 -7.88
N ILE A 24 -6.66 -14.49 -6.89
CA ILE A 24 -6.23 -14.26 -5.51
C ILE A 24 -4.72 -14.28 -5.36
N SER A 25 -3.99 -14.96 -6.25
CA SER A 25 -2.52 -14.98 -6.27
C SER A 25 -1.91 -13.62 -6.61
N ASP A 26 -2.67 -12.71 -7.21
CA ASP A 26 -2.24 -11.33 -7.49
C ASP A 26 -2.41 -10.39 -6.28
N TYR A 27 -2.87 -10.89 -5.13
CA TYR A 27 -3.18 -10.06 -3.96
C TYR A 27 -2.51 -10.58 -2.69
N GLU A 28 -1.97 -9.66 -1.90
CA GLU A 28 -1.62 -9.91 -0.50
C GLU A 28 -2.89 -9.78 0.35
N SER A 29 -2.97 -10.52 1.45
CA SER A 29 -4.09 -10.43 2.38
C SER A 29 -3.64 -10.28 3.82
N ILE A 30 -4.38 -9.48 4.58
CA ILE A 30 -4.17 -9.28 6.01
C ILE A 30 -5.46 -9.54 6.78
N LEU A 31 -5.32 -10.08 7.99
CA LEU A 31 -6.43 -10.26 8.92
C LEU A 31 -6.41 -9.11 9.93
N VAL A 32 -7.48 -8.32 9.95
CA VAL A 32 -7.61 -7.18 10.87
C VAL A 32 -8.75 -7.43 11.84
N LYS A 33 -8.48 -7.26 13.13
CA LYS A 33 -9.52 -7.25 14.17
C LYS A 33 -10.09 -5.85 14.29
N ASN A 34 -11.40 -5.71 14.16
CA ASN A 34 -12.08 -4.44 14.39
C ASN A 34 -12.25 -4.18 15.91
N ASN A 35 -12.72 -2.98 16.26
CA ASN A 35 -12.96 -2.59 17.65
C ASN A 35 -14.07 -3.41 18.34
N GLU A 36 -14.93 -4.09 17.57
CA GLU A 36 -15.95 -5.02 18.07
C GLU A 36 -15.41 -6.45 18.28
N GLY A 37 -14.12 -6.67 18.01
CA GLY A 37 -13.47 -7.95 18.12
C GLY A 37 -13.72 -8.93 16.98
N LYS A 38 -14.42 -8.51 15.92
CA LYS A 38 -14.62 -9.30 14.70
C LYS A 38 -13.40 -9.19 13.80
N PHE A 39 -13.04 -10.30 13.17
CA PHE A 39 -11.99 -10.34 12.17
C PHE A 39 -12.56 -10.05 10.79
N THR A 40 -11.86 -9.21 10.01
CA THR A 40 -12.13 -8.99 8.60
C THR A 40 -10.83 -9.20 7.83
N THR A 41 -10.92 -9.86 6.68
CA THR A 41 -9.81 -9.98 5.75
C THR A 41 -9.82 -8.78 4.82
N LEU A 42 -8.64 -8.21 4.56
CA LEU A 42 -8.44 -7.15 3.58
C LEU A 42 -7.42 -7.65 2.56
N TYR A 43 -7.57 -7.19 1.32
CA TYR A 43 -6.73 -7.59 0.19
C TYR A 43 -6.07 -6.36 -0.42
N ARG A 44 -4.83 -6.48 -0.86
CA ARG A 44 -4.14 -5.42 -1.62
C ARG A 44 -3.44 -6.05 -2.81
N LYS A 45 -3.52 -5.41 -3.97
CA LYS A 45 -2.92 -5.97 -5.19
C LYS A 45 -1.40 -5.95 -5.05
N ILE A 46 -0.76 -7.08 -5.31
CA ILE A 46 0.69 -7.22 -5.37
C ILE A 46 1.12 -6.52 -6.66
N VAL A 47 1.48 -5.25 -6.52
CA VAL A 47 2.26 -4.59 -7.56
C VAL A 47 3.67 -5.10 -7.37
N LYS A 48 4.21 -5.84 -8.35
CA LYS A 48 5.66 -6.03 -8.46
C LYS A 48 6.25 -4.62 -8.57
N GLU A 49 6.64 -4.04 -7.45
CA GLU A 49 7.47 -2.86 -7.46
C GLU A 49 8.67 -3.19 -8.35
N ARG A 50 8.86 -2.41 -9.42
CA ARG A 50 10.21 -2.19 -9.92
C ARG A 50 10.98 -1.82 -8.66
N ARG A 51 11.93 -2.65 -8.24
CA ARG A 51 12.87 -2.28 -7.20
C ARG A 51 13.39 -0.90 -7.62
N PHE A 52 12.99 0.14 -6.91
CA PHE A 52 13.77 1.36 -6.94
C PHE A 52 15.07 0.92 -6.28
N ASP A 53 16.06 0.67 -7.12
CA ASP A 53 17.38 0.35 -6.65
C ASP A 53 17.85 1.59 -5.91
N ASP A 54 17.82 1.55 -4.58
CA ASP A 54 18.16 2.68 -3.69
C ASP A 54 19.60 3.17 -3.95
N THR A 55 20.41 2.43 -4.71
CA THR A 55 21.71 2.87 -5.20
C THR A 55 21.64 3.99 -6.24
N ILE A 56 20.51 4.17 -6.94
CA ILE A 56 20.36 5.21 -7.97
C ILE A 56 20.28 6.60 -7.35
N ASN A 57 19.73 6.73 -6.13
CA ASN A 57 19.40 8.02 -5.53
C ASN A 57 20.35 8.48 -4.41
N PHE A 58 21.38 7.69 -4.10
CA PHE A 58 22.38 8.09 -3.09
C PHE A 58 23.26 9.24 -3.58
N SER A 59 23.62 9.28 -4.87
CA SER A 59 24.43 10.38 -5.43
C SER A 59 23.68 11.70 -5.45
N GLU A 60 22.41 11.71 -5.89
CA GLU A 60 21.59 12.93 -5.89
C GLU A 60 21.37 13.46 -4.47
N SER A 61 21.16 12.56 -3.50
CA SER A 61 21.03 12.92 -2.09
C SER A 61 22.35 13.47 -1.49
N TRP A 62 23.50 12.95 -1.94
CA TRP A 62 24.83 13.39 -1.50
C TRP A 62 25.21 14.76 -2.10
N ASP A 63 24.90 15.00 -3.37
CA ASP A 63 25.15 16.29 -4.03
C ASP A 63 24.35 17.42 -3.38
N VAL A 64 23.08 17.18 -3.04
CA VAL A 64 22.26 18.15 -2.29
C VAL A 64 22.87 18.45 -0.92
N PHE A 65 23.32 17.42 -0.19
CA PHE A 65 23.97 17.62 1.11
C PHE A 65 25.24 18.48 1.00
N ASN A 66 26.10 18.20 0.02
CA ASN A 66 27.32 18.98 -0.18
C ASN A 66 27.08 20.40 -0.70
N SER A 67 25.96 20.65 -1.40
CA SER A 67 25.62 22.00 -1.87
C SER A 67 25.22 22.97 -0.74
N LEU A 68 24.97 22.45 0.46
CA LEU A 68 24.57 23.22 1.65
C LEU A 68 25.73 23.40 2.65
N LEU A 69 26.93 22.94 2.31
CA LEU A 69 28.19 23.17 3.04
C LEU A 69 28.98 24.33 2.42
#